data_AF-A0A087S1F5-F1
#
_entry.id   AF-A0A087S1F5-F1
#
_cell.length_a   1.000
_cell.length_b   1.000
_cell.length_c   1.000
_cell.angle_alpha   90.00
_cell.angle_beta   90.00
_cell.angle_gamma   90.00
#
_symmetry.space_group_name_H-M   'P 1'
#
loop_
_entity.id
_entity.type
_entity.pdbx_description
1 polymer ?
#
loop_
_entity_poly.entity_id
_entity_poly.type
_entity_poly.pdbx_seq_one_letter_code
_entity_poly.pdbx_strand_id
1 'polypeptide(L)' 'MFEKSSLDIYLFDDLILIKNKNGKEKSFPRCGITDVELFVMEMAKKGELSDLV' A
#
# COMPACT_ATOMS: atom_id res chain seq x y z
N MET A 1 1.44 -11.59 19.09
CA MET A 1 0.18 -11.68 18.31
C MET A 1 0.30 -10.60 17.25
N PHE A 2 0.63 -10.97 16.01
CA PHE A 2 0.87 -9.99 14.94
C PHE A 2 -0.46 -9.34 14.57
N GLU A 3 -0.65 -8.07 14.92
CA GLU A 3 -1.76 -7.29 14.38
C GLU A 3 -1.51 -7.09 12.89
N LYS A 4 -2.45 -7.54 12.05
CA LYS A 4 -2.36 -7.32 10.61
C LYS A 4 -2.37 -5.81 10.35
N SER A 5 -1.28 -5.26 9.81
CA SER A 5 -1.33 -3.95 9.16
C SER A 5 -2.28 -4.08 7.96
N SER A 6 -3.52 -3.60 8.11
CA SER A 6 -4.51 -3.66 7.02
C SER A 6 -4.21 -2.53 6.03
N LEU A 7 -3.42 -2.87 5.02
CA LEU A 7 -3.43 -2.14 3.76
C LEU A 7 -4.72 -2.50 3.04
N ASP A 8 -5.52 -1.49 2.71
CA ASP A 8 -6.68 -1.67 1.86
C ASP A 8 -6.24 -1.51 0.41
N ILE A 9 -6.42 -2.57 -0.38
CA ILE A 9 -6.09 -2.60 -1.80
C ILE A 9 -7.38 -2.71 -2.59
N TYR A 10 -7.64 -1.72 -3.44
CA TYR A 10 -8.79 -1.70 -4.33
C TYR A 10 -8.31 -1.88 -5.78
N LEU A 11 -8.97 -2.78 -6.50
CA LEU A 11 -8.66 -3.11 -7.89
C LEU A 11 -9.77 -2.57 -8.79
N PHE A 12 -9.38 -1.73 -9.75
CA PHE A 12 -10.24 -1.23 -10.81
C PHE A 12 -9.71 -1.73 -12.16
N ASP A 13 -10.46 -1.46 -13.24
CA ASP A 13 -10.12 -2.00 -14.56
C ASP A 13 -8.76 -1.47 -15.06
N ASP A 14 -8.45 -0.21 -14.80
CA ASP A 14 -7.26 0.51 -15.25
C ASP A 14 -6.25 0.83 -14.13
N LEU A 15 -6.66 0.77 -12.86
CA LEU A 15 -5.82 1.18 -11.73
C LEU A 15 -5.93 0.30 -10.47
N ILE A 16 -4.88 0.35 -9.65
CA ILE A 16 -4.77 -0.21 -8.31
C ILE A 16 -4.67 0.96 -7.33
N LEU A 17 -5.58 1.04 -6.36
CA LEU A 17 -5.53 2.02 -5.28
C LEU A 17 -5.07 1.34 -4.00
N ILE A 18 -4.05 1.89 -3.36
CA ILE A 18 -3.52 1.41 -2.09
C ILE A 18 -3.73 2.49 -1.05
N LYS A 19 -4.38 2.13 0.06
CA LYS A 19 -4.68 3.02 1.18
C LYS A 19 -4.24 2.42 2.50
N ASN A 20 -3.68 3.25 3.37
CA ASN A 20 -3.39 2.86 4.75
C ASN A 20 -4.43 3.44 5.73
N LYS A 21 -4.38 2.94 6.97
CA LYS A 21 -5.25 3.36 8.08
C LYS A 21 -5.12 4.85 8.43
N ASN A 22 -3.99 5.48 8.08
CA ASN A 22 -3.69 6.88 8.33
C ASN A 22 -4.27 7.82 7.25
N GLY A 23 -5.02 7.28 6.28
CA GLY A 23 -5.65 8.05 5.21
C GLY A 23 -4.70 8.41 4.06
N LYS A 24 -3.47 7.88 4.04
CA LYS A 24 -2.56 8.03 2.91
C LYS A 24 -2.94 7.05 1.82
N GLU A 25 -3.08 7.54 0.59
CA GLU A 25 -3.46 6.74 -0.56
C GLU A 25 -2.62 7.08 -1.79
N LYS A 26 -2.45 6.09 -2.68
CA LYS A 26 -1.83 6.28 -3.99
C LYS A 26 -2.42 5.32 -5.02
N SER A 27 -2.67 5.83 -6.21
CA SER A 27 -3.15 5.08 -7.36
C SER A 27 -2.00 4.71 -8.29
N PHE A 28 -2.05 3.49 -8.82
CA PHE A 28 -1.09 2.95 -9.79
C PHE A 28 -1.86 2.43 -11.01
N PRO A 29 -1.35 2.58 -12.23
CA PRO A 29 -1.90 1.86 -13.37
C PRO A 29 -1.76 0.35 -13.15
N ARG A 30 -2.72 -0.44 -13.61
CA ARG A 30 -2.75 -1.90 -13.38
C ARG A 30 -1.52 -2.65 -13.95
N CYS A 31 -0.87 -2.08 -14.95
CA CYS A 31 0.38 -2.59 -15.52
C CYS A 31 1.64 -2.24 -14.70
N GLY A 32 1.54 -1.34 -13.71
CA GLY A 32 2.65 -0.81 -12.92
C GLY A 32 2.89 -1.55 -11.60
N ILE A 33 2.87 -2.89 -11.59
CA ILE A 33 3.09 -3.70 -10.36
C ILE A 33 4.43 -3.33 -9.68
N THR A 34 5.46 -2.99 -10.46
CA THR A 34 6.76 -2.54 -9.92
C THR A 34 6.66 -1.22 -9.15
N ASP A 35 5.80 -0.29 -9.58
CA ASP A 35 5.59 0.98 -8.88
C ASP A 35 4.79 0.79 -7.58
N VAL A 36 3.90 -0.21 -7.56
CA VAL A 36 3.20 -0.66 -6.34
C VAL A 36 4.20 -1.22 -5.33
N GLU A 37 5.09 -2.11 -5.75
CA GLU A 37 6.12 -2.70 -4.88
C GLU A 37 7.02 -1.63 -4.27
N LEU A 38 7.51 -0.69 -5.08
CA LEU A 38 8.31 0.45 -4.64
C LEU A 38 7.57 1.30 -3.61
N PHE A 39 6.31 1.61 -3.85
CA PHE A 39 5.51 2.42 -2.93
C PHE A 39 5.28 1.73 -1.59
N VAL A 40 4.93 0.44 -1.60
CA VAL A 40 4.75 -0.34 -0.37
C VAL A 40 6.08 -0.43 0.41
N MET A 41 7.20 -0.65 -0.29
CA MET A 41 8.53 -0.63 0.34
C MET A 41 8.89 0.73 0.96
N GLU A 42 8.56 1.85 0.30
CA GLU A 42 8.79 3.18 0.86
C GLU A 42 7.92 3.46 2.09
N MET A 43 6.66 3.04 2.10
CA MET A 43 5.79 3.15 3.28
C MET A 43 6.34 2.32 4.45
N ALA A 44 6.85 1.12 4.17
CA ALA A 44 7.50 0.27 5.17
C ALA A 44 8.72 0.97 5.80
N LYS A 45 9.63 1.50 4.97
CA LYS A 45 10.84 2.21 5.43
C LYS A 45 10.52 3.44 6.28
N LYS A 46 9.42 4.13 5.99
CA LYS A 46 8.97 5.33 6.71
C LYS A 46 8.22 5.02 8.01
N GLY A 47 8.03 3.74 8.35
CA GLY A 47 7.22 3.34 9.51
C GLY A 47 5.74 3.66 9.32
N GLU A 48 5.29 3.93 8.09
CA GLU A 48 3.89 4.21 7.76
C GLU A 48 3.06 2.91 7.64
N LEU A 49 3.74 1.76 7.74
CA LEU A 49 3.19 0.42 7.92
C LEU A 49 3.43 -0.09 9.34
N SER A 50 3.46 0.80 10.34
CA SER A 50 3.92 0.59 11.74
C SER A 50 3.36 -0.62 12.50
N ASP A 51 2.46 -1.42 11.95
CA ASP A 51 1.95 -2.64 12.60
C ASP A 51 2.74 -3.91 12.18
N LEU A 52 4.03 -3.78 11.82
CA LEU A 52 4.87 -4.87 11.27
C LEU A 52 6.21 -5.04 12.01
N VAL A 53 6.28 -4.61 13.29
CA VAL A 53 7.40 -4.88 14.20
C VAL A 53 6.98 -5.87 15.28
#